data_AF-A0A945V668-F1
#
_entry.id   AF-A0A945V668-F1
#
_cell.length_a   1.000
_cell.length_b   1.000
_cell.length_c   1.000
_cell.angle_alpha   90.00
_cell.angle_beta   90.00
_cell.angle_gamma   90.00
#
_symmetry.space_group_name_H-M   'P 1'
#
loop_
_entity.id
_entity.type
_entity.pdbx_description
1 polymer ?
#
loop_
_entity_poly.entity_id
_entity_poly.type
_entity_poly.pdbx_seq_one_letter_code
_entity_poly.pdbx_strand_id
1 'polypeptide(L)'
;MPNKNLTIVKFCRVCGAEDSRVVLNLEATPPGDIFFSSRSSATAAQKYPLTLAICEKCGYLHLNEVLDPHISYSNYVYHSSITVGLRSKFEELADLTVSLASLTSEDLVVDLGSNDGTMLKVLRERGLRAVGVEPSERLAEGSRKDGLTVINRFFDQSCSEEIIEQ
;
A
#
# COMPACT_ATOMS: atom_id res chain seq x y z
N MET A 1 -11.63 20.67 -16.55
CA MET A 1 -10.35 20.12 -17.05
C MET A 1 -10.14 18.77 -16.40
N PRO A 2 -9.70 17.71 -17.11
CA PRO A 2 -9.44 16.43 -16.46
C PRO A 2 -8.41 16.66 -15.35
N ASN A 3 -8.77 16.23 -14.14
CA ASN A 3 -7.92 16.33 -12.97
C ASN A 3 -6.68 15.46 -13.22
N LYS A 4 -5.48 16.06 -13.31
CA LYS A 4 -4.23 15.33 -13.61
C LYS A 4 -3.94 14.20 -12.62
N ASN A 5 -4.57 14.26 -11.45
CA ASN A 5 -4.38 13.33 -10.35
C ASN A 5 -5.39 12.18 -10.34
N LEU A 6 -6.28 12.07 -11.33
CA LEU A 6 -7.34 11.06 -11.36
C LEU A 6 -7.40 10.37 -12.72
N THR A 7 -7.30 9.05 -12.73
CA THR A 7 -7.44 8.22 -13.92
C THR A 7 -8.76 7.45 -13.86
N ILE A 8 -9.56 7.50 -14.93
CA ILE A 8 -10.75 6.65 -15.07
C ILE A 8 -10.32 5.30 -15.63
N VAL A 9 -10.70 4.22 -14.94
CA VAL A 9 -10.38 2.84 -15.33
C VAL A 9 -11.21 2.47 -16.55
N LYS A 10 -10.55 2.28 -17.70
CA LYS A 10 -11.18 1.80 -18.94
C LYS A 10 -11.20 0.28 -19.06
N PHE A 11 -10.18 -0.37 -18.52
CA PHE A 11 -9.98 -1.82 -18.61
C PHE A 11 -9.87 -2.41 -17.21
N CYS A 12 -10.51 -3.55 -16.99
CA CYS A 12 -10.39 -4.32 -15.77
C CYS A 12 -8.92 -4.64 -15.48
N ARG A 13 -8.42 -4.24 -14.31
CA ARG A 13 -7.02 -4.46 -13.90
C ARG A 13 -6.63 -5.93 -13.73
N VAL A 14 -7.62 -6.82 -13.60
CA VAL A 14 -7.41 -8.26 -13.40
C VAL A 14 -7.44 -9.02 -14.72
N CYS A 15 -8.45 -8.81 -15.57
CA CYS A 15 -8.64 -9.61 -16.79
C CYS A 15 -8.54 -8.84 -18.11
N GLY A 16 -8.34 -7.52 -18.06
CA GLY A 16 -8.19 -6.65 -19.23
C GLY A 16 -9.47 -6.36 -20.02
N ALA A 17 -10.64 -6.85 -19.60
CA ALA A 17 -11.91 -6.57 -20.28
C ALA A 17 -12.37 -5.11 -20.09
N GLU A 18 -13.09 -4.58 -21.07
CA GLU A 18 -13.70 -3.23 -21.01
C GLU A 18 -15.09 -3.23 -20.34
N ASP A 19 -15.66 -4.41 -20.13
CA ASP A 19 -17.03 -4.59 -19.66
C ASP A 19 -17.15 -4.41 -18.13
N SER A 20 -17.10 -3.17 -17.65
CA SER A 20 -17.41 -2.83 -16.26
C SER A 20 -18.76 -2.12 -16.14
N ARG A 21 -19.59 -2.56 -15.19
CA ARG A 21 -20.87 -1.93 -14.84
C ARG A 21 -20.76 -1.20 -13.50
N VAL A 22 -21.24 0.03 -13.43
CA VAL A 22 -21.38 0.77 -12.17
C VAL A 22 -22.41 0.08 -11.28
N VAL A 23 -22.02 -0.21 -10.04
CA VAL A 23 -22.89 -0.83 -9.03
C VAL A 23 -23.35 0.17 -7.96
N LEU A 24 -22.52 1.15 -7.64
CA LEU A 24 -22.81 2.17 -6.64
C LEU A 24 -22.05 3.45 -6.98
N ASN A 25 -22.75 4.58 -6.95
CA ASN A 25 -22.16 5.90 -7.10
C ASN A 25 -22.33 6.65 -5.79
N LEU A 26 -21.22 6.93 -5.08
CA LEU A 26 -21.23 7.65 -3.82
C LEU A 26 -20.97 9.14 -4.05
N GLU A 27 -21.32 9.97 -3.06
CA GLU A 27 -20.97 11.38 -3.10
C GLU A 27 -19.45 11.55 -3.16
N ALA A 28 -19.00 12.54 -3.93
CA ALA A 28 -17.58 12.86 -4.03
C ALA A 28 -16.99 13.16 -2.64
N THR A 29 -15.92 12.47 -2.29
CA THR A 29 -15.36 12.45 -0.92
C THR A 29 -13.87 12.78 -0.98
N PRO A 30 -13.30 13.51 0.00
CA PRO A 30 -11.85 13.72 0.06
C PRO A 30 -11.12 12.43 0.46
N PRO A 31 -9.79 12.33 0.22
CA PRO A 31 -9.00 11.19 0.72
C PRO A 31 -9.08 11.07 2.24
N GLY A 32 -9.30 9.85 2.74
CA GLY A 32 -9.64 9.60 4.15
C GLY A 32 -8.52 9.91 5.16
N ASP A 33 -7.26 9.68 4.79
CA ASP A 33 -6.11 9.82 5.69
C ASP A 33 -5.38 11.18 5.58
N ILE A 34 -6.03 12.17 4.96
CA ILE A 34 -5.50 13.54 4.89
C ILE A 34 -6.20 14.39 5.96
N PHE A 35 -5.50 14.60 7.08
CA PHE A 35 -5.98 15.42 8.17
C PHE A 35 -5.60 16.90 7.98
N PHE A 36 -6.51 17.79 8.34
CA PHE A 36 -6.34 19.24 8.19
C PHE A 36 -6.31 19.91 9.57
N SER A 37 -5.49 20.96 9.71
CA SER A 37 -5.32 21.70 10.97
C SER A 37 -6.50 22.60 11.34
N SER A 38 -7.43 22.84 10.41
CA SER A 38 -8.62 23.66 10.66
C SER A 38 -9.87 23.09 9.99
N ARG A 39 -11.03 23.41 10.58
CA ARG A 39 -12.34 23.04 10.02
C ARG A 39 -12.54 23.62 8.62
N SER A 40 -12.16 24.89 8.40
CA SER A 40 -12.31 25.55 7.11
C SER A 40 -11.51 24.83 6.01
N SER A 41 -10.25 24.49 6.28
CA SER A 41 -9.44 23.70 5.34
C SER A 41 -10.02 22.31 5.11
N ALA A 42 -10.53 21.63 6.14
CA ALA A 42 -11.16 20.32 6.00
C ALA A 42 -12.42 20.38 5.12
N THR A 43 -13.27 21.39 5.31
CA THR A 43 -14.49 21.57 4.51
C THR A 43 -14.22 22.00 3.07
N ALA A 44 -13.08 22.66 2.83
CA ALA A 44 -12.62 23.07 1.51
C ALA A 44 -11.77 22.01 0.80
N ALA A 45 -11.54 20.85 1.45
CA ALA A 45 -10.71 19.78 0.90
C ALA A 45 -11.22 19.35 -0.48
N GLN A 46 -10.27 19.07 -1.37
CA GLN A 46 -10.58 18.56 -2.69
C GLN A 46 -11.27 17.21 -2.58
N LYS A 47 -12.43 17.11 -3.23
CA LYS A 47 -13.25 15.89 -3.30
C LYS A 47 -13.02 15.20 -4.62
N TYR A 48 -13.06 13.87 -4.61
CA TYR A 48 -12.90 13.03 -5.79
C TYR A 48 -14.15 12.18 -5.98
N PRO A 49 -14.57 11.91 -7.24
CA PRO A 49 -15.62 10.94 -7.51
C PRO A 49 -15.29 9.59 -6.87
N LEU A 50 -16.32 8.91 -6.38
CA LEU A 50 -16.20 7.62 -5.71
C LEU A 50 -17.25 6.67 -6.28
N THR A 51 -16.89 6.03 -7.39
CA THR A 51 -17.78 5.12 -8.10
C THR A 51 -17.27 3.70 -7.94
N LEU A 52 -18.13 2.81 -7.48
CA LEU A 52 -17.88 1.38 -7.43
C LEU A 52 -18.41 0.74 -8.71
N ALA A 53 -17.57 -0.03 -9.39
CA ALA A 53 -17.89 -0.77 -10.60
C ALA A 53 -17.49 -2.24 -10.45
N ILE A 54 -18.19 -3.13 -11.15
CA ILE A 54 -17.87 -4.55 -11.22
C ILE A 54 -17.57 -4.93 -12.66
N CYS A 55 -16.48 -5.66 -12.89
CA CYS A 55 -16.21 -6.25 -14.19
C CYS A 55 -17.17 -7.40 -14.44
N GLU A 56 -17.98 -7.31 -15.49
CA GLU A 56 -18.99 -8.31 -15.87
C GLU A 56 -18.35 -9.63 -16.37
N LYS A 57 -17.07 -9.60 -16.78
CA LYS A 57 -16.36 -10.80 -17.26
C LYS A 57 -15.80 -11.66 -16.12
N CYS A 58 -15.13 -11.05 -15.14
CA CYS A 58 -14.44 -11.78 -14.07
C CYS A 58 -14.99 -11.53 -12.66
N GLY A 59 -15.99 -10.66 -12.51
CA GLY A 59 -16.60 -10.33 -11.22
C GLY A 59 -15.75 -9.43 -10.32
N TYR A 60 -14.64 -8.87 -10.81
CA TYR A 60 -13.78 -8.00 -10.00
C TYR A 60 -14.49 -6.68 -9.67
N LEU A 61 -14.75 -6.45 -8.39
CA LEU A 61 -15.32 -5.21 -7.85
C LEU A 61 -14.19 -4.21 -7.58
N HIS A 62 -14.29 -3.00 -8.12
CA HIS A 62 -13.22 -1.99 -8.04
C HIS A 62 -13.76 -0.57 -8.04
N LEU A 63 -12.92 0.38 -7.62
CA LEU A 63 -13.17 1.80 -7.86
C LEU A 63 -12.97 2.11 -9.34
N ASN A 64 -13.89 2.85 -9.93
CA ASN A 64 -13.83 3.27 -11.33
C ASN A 64 -12.80 4.39 -11.53
N GLU A 65 -12.51 5.14 -10.48
CA GLU A 65 -11.50 6.20 -10.47
C GLU A 65 -10.29 5.81 -9.62
N VAL A 66 -9.11 6.10 -10.15
CA VAL A 66 -7.83 5.84 -9.48
C VAL A 66 -7.15 7.18 -9.24
N LEU A 67 -7.02 7.52 -7.96
CA LEU A 67 -6.27 8.67 -7.52
C LEU A 67 -4.77 8.41 -7.66
N ASP A 68 -4.00 9.45 -7.99
CA ASP A 68 -2.54 9.42 -7.92
C ASP A 68 -2.11 8.96 -6.52
N PRO A 69 -1.39 7.82 -6.41
CA PRO A 69 -1.02 7.26 -5.11
C PRO A 69 -0.12 8.19 -4.29
N HIS A 70 0.60 9.14 -4.92
CA HIS A 70 1.40 10.12 -4.21
C HIS A 70 0.55 11.01 -3.27
N ILE A 71 -0.73 11.23 -3.59
CA ILE A 71 -1.63 12.03 -2.75
C ILE A 71 -1.90 11.33 -1.42
N SER A 72 -2.07 10.02 -1.43
CA SER A 72 -2.42 9.24 -0.24
C SER A 72 -1.20 8.78 0.54
N TYR A 73 -0.12 8.39 -0.13
CA TYR A 73 0.96 7.63 0.51
C TYR A 73 2.25 8.40 0.76
N SER A 74 2.47 9.59 0.17
CA SER A 74 3.71 10.34 0.41
C SER A 74 3.80 10.92 1.84
N ASN A 75 2.67 11.29 2.43
CA ASN A 75 2.57 11.81 3.80
C ASN A 75 1.69 10.91 4.68
N TYR A 76 1.90 9.59 4.57
CA TYR A 76 1.07 8.61 5.26
C TYR A 76 1.26 8.69 6.78
N VAL A 77 0.17 8.87 7.52
CA VAL A 77 0.19 9.13 8.97
C VAL A 77 0.02 7.88 9.82
N TYR A 78 -0.43 6.78 9.22
CA TYR A 78 -0.70 5.54 9.94
C TYR A 78 0.58 4.73 10.17
N HIS A 79 0.73 4.24 11.40
CA HIS A 79 1.83 3.39 11.85
C HIS A 79 1.26 2.03 12.28
N SER A 80 1.73 0.94 11.69
CA SER A 80 1.22 -0.41 11.96
C SER A 80 1.40 -0.83 13.42
N SER A 81 2.47 -0.36 14.05
CA SER A 81 2.75 -0.62 15.47
C SER A 81 1.70 -0.10 16.44
N ILE A 82 0.84 0.86 16.05
CA ILE A 82 -0.20 1.42 16.94
C ILE A 82 -1.45 0.53 17.01
N THR A 83 -1.65 -0.36 16.04
CA THR A 83 -2.83 -1.21 16.00
C THR A 83 -2.66 -2.38 16.95
N VAL A 84 -3.48 -2.38 18.01
CA VAL A 84 -3.46 -3.42 19.04
C VAL A 84 -3.68 -4.79 18.41
N GLY A 85 -2.76 -5.71 18.66
CA GLY A 85 -2.80 -7.08 18.16
C GLY A 85 -2.23 -7.29 16.74
N LEU A 86 -1.95 -6.23 15.97
CA LEU A 86 -1.46 -6.39 14.59
C LEU A 86 -0.08 -7.06 14.54
N ARG A 87 0.82 -6.73 15.48
CA ARG A 87 2.12 -7.42 15.59
C ARG A 87 1.97 -8.93 15.78
N SER A 88 1.06 -9.37 16.63
CA SER A 88 0.81 -10.80 16.84
C SER A 88 0.28 -11.47 15.56
N LYS A 89 -0.52 -10.76 14.75
CA LYS A 89 -0.92 -11.26 13.43
C LYS A 89 0.23 -11.32 12.42
N PHE A 90 1.18 -10.41 12.48
CA PHE A 90 2.40 -10.52 11.69
C PHE A 90 3.29 -11.69 12.13
N GLU A 91 3.37 -11.97 13.43
CA GLU A 91 4.06 -13.17 13.94
C GLU A 91 3.42 -14.46 13.42
N GLU A 92 2.09 -14.58 13.52
CA GLU A 92 1.33 -15.71 12.94
C GLU A 92 1.55 -15.85 11.43
N LEU A 93 1.51 -14.73 10.69
CA LEU A 93 1.72 -14.71 9.24
C LEU A 93 3.15 -15.10 8.87
N ALA A 94 4.15 -14.63 9.62
CA ALA A 94 5.55 -14.98 9.38
C ALA A 94 5.79 -16.48 9.59
N ASP A 95 5.26 -17.06 10.69
CA ASP A 95 5.38 -18.50 10.95
C ASP A 95 4.72 -19.34 9.86
N LEU A 96 3.52 -18.94 9.42
CA LEU A 96 2.82 -19.59 8.31
C LEU A 96 3.65 -19.51 7.02
N THR A 97 4.21 -18.34 6.71
CA THR A 97 4.99 -18.11 5.48
C THR A 97 6.28 -18.95 5.47
N VAL A 98 7.01 -18.97 6.58
CA VAL A 98 8.21 -19.81 6.75
C VAL A 98 7.87 -21.28 6.54
N SER A 99 6.76 -21.74 7.13
CA SER A 99 6.34 -23.13 6.98
C SER A 99 5.90 -23.47 5.55
N LEU A 100 5.11 -22.61 4.89
CA LEU A 100 4.57 -22.89 3.55
C LEU A 100 5.66 -22.90 2.48
N ALA A 101 6.62 -21.98 2.56
CA ALA A 101 7.69 -21.83 1.58
C ALA A 101 9.00 -22.52 2.00
N SER A 102 9.05 -23.13 3.19
CA SER A 102 10.28 -23.71 3.77
C SER A 102 11.45 -22.72 3.81
N LEU A 103 11.16 -21.47 4.19
CA LEU A 103 12.14 -20.39 4.17
C LEU A 103 13.29 -20.63 5.15
N THR A 104 14.47 -20.22 4.72
CA THR A 104 15.73 -20.26 5.46
C THR A 104 16.34 -18.85 5.55
N SER A 105 17.43 -18.70 6.29
CA SER A 105 18.18 -17.43 6.37
C SER A 105 18.78 -16.98 5.04
N GLU A 106 18.94 -17.91 4.08
CA GLU A 106 19.47 -17.63 2.75
C GLU A 106 18.42 -17.04 1.80
N ASP A 107 17.14 -17.17 2.16
CA ASP A 107 16.02 -16.65 1.37
C ASP A 107 15.79 -15.16 1.66
N LEU A 108 15.40 -14.41 0.63
CA LEU A 108 15.02 -13.01 0.74
C LEU A 108 13.50 -12.87 0.81
N VAL A 109 13.02 -12.18 1.85
CA VAL A 109 11.62 -11.77 1.98
C VAL A 109 11.47 -10.29 1.65
N VAL A 110 10.56 -9.96 0.74
CA VAL A 110 10.27 -8.56 0.36
C VAL A 110 8.90 -8.16 0.91
N ASP A 111 8.86 -7.10 1.72
CA ASP A 111 7.64 -6.56 2.32
C ASP A 111 7.21 -5.27 1.59
N LEU A 112 6.19 -5.36 0.74
CA LEU A 112 5.67 -4.23 -0.05
C LEU A 112 4.67 -3.41 0.76
N GLY A 113 4.97 -2.13 0.98
CA GLY A 113 4.22 -1.30 1.91
C GLY A 113 4.62 -1.57 3.36
N SER A 114 5.93 -1.74 3.62
CA SER A 114 6.47 -2.17 4.91
C SER A 114 6.19 -1.22 6.08
N ASN A 115 5.67 -0.01 5.80
CA ASN A 115 5.22 0.95 6.79
C ASN A 115 6.33 1.29 7.81
N ASP A 116 6.05 1.22 9.11
CA ASP A 116 7.03 1.45 10.18
C ASP A 116 7.97 0.26 10.44
N GLY A 117 7.92 -0.77 9.59
CA GLY A 117 8.80 -1.93 9.64
C GLY A 117 8.41 -2.95 10.72
N THR A 118 7.18 -2.90 11.25
CA THR A 118 6.71 -3.88 12.24
C THR A 118 6.85 -5.33 11.73
N MET A 119 6.44 -5.61 10.49
CA MET A 119 6.60 -6.95 9.88
C MET A 119 8.09 -7.29 9.63
N LEU A 120 8.90 -6.34 9.17
CA LEU A 120 10.34 -6.54 9.00
C LEU A 120 11.06 -6.91 10.31
N LYS A 121 10.67 -6.33 11.44
CA LYS A 121 11.19 -6.70 12.77
C LYS A 121 10.86 -8.15 13.12
N VAL A 122 9.60 -8.56 12.87
CA VAL A 122 9.12 -9.92 13.09
C VAL A 122 9.88 -10.94 12.23
N LEU A 123 10.17 -10.61 10.97
CA LEU A 123 10.98 -11.43 10.06
C LEU A 123 12.43 -11.53 10.53
N ARG A 124 13.03 -10.40 10.93
CA ARG A 124 14.41 -10.34 11.46
C ARG A 124 14.57 -11.17 12.74
N GLU A 125 13.57 -11.16 13.63
CA GLU A 125 13.55 -11.97 14.86
C GLU A 125 13.55 -13.48 14.56
N ARG A 126 13.14 -13.89 13.36
CA ARG A 126 13.20 -15.27 12.85
C ARG A 126 14.48 -15.58 12.07
N GLY A 127 15.42 -14.64 12.01
CA GLY A 127 16.69 -14.80 11.30
C GLY A 127 16.58 -14.73 9.78
N LEU A 128 15.47 -14.21 9.24
CA LEU A 128 15.27 -14.08 7.80
C LEU A 128 15.91 -12.79 7.27
N ARG A 129 16.46 -12.86 6.05
CA ARG A 129 16.86 -11.68 5.28
C ARG A 129 15.60 -11.01 4.75
N ALA A 130 15.37 -9.74 5.10
CA ALA A 130 14.18 -9.02 4.69
C ALA A 130 14.47 -7.60 4.21
N VAL A 131 13.76 -7.17 3.17
CA VAL A 131 13.81 -5.81 2.61
C VAL A 131 12.39 -5.25 2.52
N GLY A 132 12.19 -4.04 3.04
CA GLY A 132 10.93 -3.31 2.89
C GLY A 132 10.93 -2.39 1.68
N VAL A 133 9.75 -2.14 1.12
CA VAL A 133 9.51 -1.06 0.14
C VAL A 133 8.42 -0.16 0.69
N GLU A 134 8.74 1.12 0.92
CA GLU A 134 7.83 2.07 1.57
C GLU A 134 7.92 3.45 0.90
N PRO A 135 6.86 3.96 0.25
CA PRO A 135 6.89 5.27 -0.40
C PRO A 135 6.95 6.47 0.55
N SER A 136 6.48 6.35 1.80
CA SER A 136 6.57 7.40 2.81
C SER A 136 8.00 7.56 3.33
N GLU A 137 8.64 8.69 3.02
CA GLU A 137 10.01 9.02 3.45
C GLU A 137 10.16 8.93 4.97
N ARG A 138 9.21 9.50 5.71
CA ARG A 138 9.20 9.49 7.18
C ARG A 138 9.19 8.06 7.75
N LEU A 139 8.36 7.18 7.20
CA LEU A 139 8.25 5.81 7.67
C LEU A 139 9.51 5.00 7.31
N ALA A 140 9.96 5.12 6.06
CA ALA A 140 11.18 4.45 5.60
C ALA A 140 12.43 4.87 6.39
N GLU A 141 12.61 6.18 6.66
CA GLU A 141 13.69 6.68 7.51
C GLU A 141 13.58 6.17 8.95
N GLY A 142 12.38 6.11 9.51
CA GLY A 142 12.13 5.56 10.83
C GLY A 142 12.58 4.11 10.93
N SER A 143 12.17 3.27 9.97
CA SER A 143 12.59 1.88 9.90
C SER A 143 14.10 1.70 9.70
N ARG A 144 14.74 2.54 8.88
CA ARG A 144 16.20 2.53 8.70
C ARG A 144 16.94 2.88 9.99
N LYS A 145 16.44 3.83 10.78
CA LYS A 145 17.00 4.17 12.11
C LYS A 145 16.91 2.99 13.09
N ASP A 146 15.92 2.12 12.93
CA ASP A 146 15.76 0.87 13.68
C ASP A 146 16.62 -0.30 13.14
N GLY A 147 17.52 -0.02 12.19
CA GLY A 147 18.43 -0.98 11.59
C GLY A 147 17.75 -1.96 10.63
N LEU A 148 16.68 -1.54 9.97
CA LEU A 148 15.98 -2.32 8.94
C LEU A 148 16.39 -1.85 7.54
N THR A 149 16.44 -2.78 6.59
CA THR A 149 16.68 -2.46 5.17
C THR A 149 15.35 -2.08 4.51
N VAL A 150 15.22 -0.83 4.08
CA VAL A 150 14.01 -0.32 3.43
C VAL A 150 14.39 0.54 2.22
N ILE A 151 13.73 0.32 1.08
CA ILE A 151 13.82 1.14 -0.13
C ILE A 151 12.66 2.15 -0.11
N ASN A 152 12.96 3.44 -0.23
CA ASN A 152 11.96 4.49 -0.13
C ASN A 152 11.41 4.87 -1.51
N ARG A 153 10.42 4.12 -1.99
CA ARG A 153 9.74 4.35 -3.28
C ARG A 153 8.44 3.56 -3.37
N PHE A 154 7.66 3.85 -4.41
CA PHE A 154 6.64 2.92 -4.88
C PHE A 154 7.30 1.69 -5.51
N PHE A 155 6.66 0.53 -5.37
CA PHE A 155 7.15 -0.68 -6.01
C PHE A 155 6.88 -0.63 -7.51
N ASP A 156 7.94 -0.71 -8.30
CA ASP A 156 7.93 -0.79 -9.75
C ASP A 156 9.06 -1.71 -10.25
N GLN A 157 9.23 -1.81 -11.57
CA GLN A 157 10.27 -2.63 -12.16
C GLN A 157 11.68 -2.22 -11.69
N SER A 158 11.98 -0.93 -11.61
CA SER A 158 13.29 -0.45 -11.18
C SER A 158 13.58 -0.78 -9.71
N CYS A 159 12.55 -0.73 -8.86
CA CYS A 159 12.64 -1.21 -7.48
C CYS A 159 12.96 -2.70 -7.42
N SER A 160 12.36 -3.51 -8.30
CA SER A 160 12.62 -4.95 -8.34
C SER A 160 14.05 -5.27 -8.78
N GLU A 161 14.59 -4.54 -9.75
CA GLU A 161 15.98 -4.66 -10.20
C GLU A 161 16.95 -4.35 -9.06
N GLU A 162 16.72 -3.26 -8.33
CA GLU A 162 17.51 -2.88 -7.14
C GLU A 162 17.45 -3.94 -6.01
N ILE A 163 16.31 -4.59 -5.82
CA ILE A 163 16.16 -5.65 -4.80
C ILE A 163 16.97 -6.89 -5.17
N ILE A 164 17.03 -7.24 -6.45
CA ILE A 164 17.73 -8.44 -6.94
C ILE A 164 19.26 -8.25 -6.90
N GLU A 165 19.74 -7.01 -7.00
CA GLU A 165 21.17 -6.69 -6.95
C GLU A 165 21.78 -6.69 -5.52
N GLN A 166 20.95 -6.80 -4.47
CA GLN A 166 21.37 -6.86 -3.05
C GLN A 166 21.78 -8.26 -2.58
#